data_AF-A0A3N4HQ77-F1
#
_entry.id   AF-A0A3N4HQ77-F1
#
_cell.length_a   1.000
_cell.length_b   1.000
_cell.length_c   1.000
_cell.angle_alpha   90.00
_cell.angle_beta   90.00
_cell.angle_gamma   90.00
#
_symmetry.space_group_name_H-M   'P 1'
#
loop_
_entity.id
_entity.type
_entity.pdbx_description
1 polymer ?
#
loop_
_entity_poly.entity_id
_entity_poly.type
_entity_poly.pdbx_seq_one_letter_code
_entity_poly.pdbx_strand_id
1 'polypeptide(L)'
;MLQPFQTLFAVPLDCSSCEDAVRNTLSAVKGIKTIEVDLKAELVSITGTAPPSQIVSALQASGKDAILRGTGAPNSAAVCILETFAPNIADPIRGLARMVQVAPNYTIIDLTLRGLRQGKYEASIRTSGDISEGSKTTGSVFGELGRLGEVEVGKDGKGGLFVEREVSVLDLVGRSMVVKSKEDGEEEVLGVIARSAGVWENDKTVCSCSGKSLWEERKENVEKGMV
;
A
#
# COMPACT_ATOMS: atom_id res chain seq x y z
N MET A 1 3.28 -22.12 -5.72
CA MET A 1 3.32 -21.43 -7.04
C MET A 1 2.24 -20.37 -6.99
N LEU A 2 2.60 -19.08 -7.10
CA LEU A 2 1.64 -17.98 -7.01
C LEU A 2 0.57 -18.14 -8.08
N GLN A 3 -0.70 -18.21 -7.67
CA GLN A 3 -1.81 -18.14 -8.62
C GLN A 3 -1.91 -16.72 -9.16
N PRO A 4 -2.13 -16.55 -10.48
CA PRO A 4 -2.34 -15.23 -11.04
C PRO A 4 -3.54 -14.56 -10.39
N PHE A 5 -3.39 -13.28 -10.10
CA PHE A 5 -4.43 -12.44 -9.55
C PHE A 5 -4.63 -11.20 -10.41
N GLN A 6 -5.81 -10.61 -10.30
CA GLN A 6 -6.15 -9.39 -10.99
C GLN A 6 -5.93 -8.18 -10.08
N THR A 7 -5.27 -7.15 -10.60
CA THR A 7 -5.06 -5.86 -9.92
C THR A 7 -5.47 -4.75 -10.86
N LEU A 8 -6.17 -3.76 -10.32
CA LEU A 8 -6.63 -2.60 -11.09
C LEU A 8 -5.87 -1.35 -10.68
N PHE A 9 -5.43 -0.59 -11.67
CA PHE A 9 -4.74 0.69 -11.50
C PHE A 9 -5.52 1.80 -12.20
N ALA A 10 -5.64 2.96 -11.56
CA ALA A 10 -6.02 4.20 -12.23
C ALA A 10 -4.76 4.86 -12.79
N VAL A 11 -4.74 5.12 -14.09
CA VAL A 11 -3.61 5.68 -14.84
C VAL A 11 -4.15 6.76 -15.78
N PRO A 12 -3.67 8.01 -15.73
CA PRO A 12 -4.13 9.07 -16.63
C PRO A 12 -3.80 8.69 -18.08
N LEU A 13 -4.85 8.43 -18.86
CA LEU A 13 -4.74 7.93 -20.22
C LEU A 13 -5.68 8.71 -21.14
N ASP A 14 -5.06 9.58 -21.91
CA ASP A 14 -5.68 10.60 -22.73
C ASP A 14 -5.58 10.31 -24.23
N CYS A 15 -4.83 9.27 -24.62
CA CYS A 15 -4.52 8.99 -26.02
C CYS A 15 -4.28 7.50 -26.33
N SER A 16 -4.50 7.07 -27.57
CA SER A 16 -4.23 5.68 -28.00
C SER A 16 -2.75 5.32 -27.92
N SER A 17 -1.85 6.24 -28.27
CA SER A 17 -0.40 6.04 -28.08
C SER A 17 0.01 5.93 -26.61
N CYS A 18 -0.82 6.43 -25.68
CA CYS A 18 -0.62 6.31 -24.25
C CYS A 18 -0.92 4.89 -23.77
N GLU A 19 -1.94 4.24 -24.35
CA GLU A 19 -2.23 2.82 -24.13
C GLU A 19 -1.07 1.94 -24.61
N ASP A 20 -0.56 2.18 -25.82
CA ASP A 20 0.57 1.41 -26.37
C ASP A 20 1.82 1.55 -25.49
N ALA A 21 2.11 2.76 -25.00
CA ALA A 21 3.21 3.01 -24.09
C ALA A 21 3.07 2.24 -22.77
N VAL A 22 1.86 2.20 -22.20
CA VAL A 22 1.55 1.43 -20.98
C VAL A 22 1.71 -0.07 -21.24
N ARG A 23 1.16 -0.60 -22.33
CA ARG A 23 1.28 -2.03 -22.69
C ARG A 23 2.74 -2.43 -22.87
N ASN A 24 3.52 -1.63 -23.58
CA ASN A 24 4.94 -1.87 -23.81
C ASN A 24 5.73 -1.87 -22.49
N THR A 25 5.51 -0.86 -21.65
CA THR A 25 6.14 -0.76 -20.32
C THR A 25 5.84 -1.98 -19.45
N LEU A 26 4.57 -2.35 -19.35
CA LEU A 26 4.12 -3.43 -18.48
C LEU A 26 4.50 -4.82 -19.02
N SER A 27 4.55 -5.02 -20.33
CA SER A 27 4.96 -6.30 -20.92
C SER A 27 6.39 -6.73 -20.52
N ALA A 28 7.25 -5.78 -20.17
CA ALA A 28 8.59 -6.05 -19.66
C ALA A 28 8.62 -6.49 -18.18
N VAL A 29 7.51 -6.35 -17.45
CA VAL A 29 7.41 -6.71 -16.04
C VAL A 29 7.16 -8.22 -15.91
N LYS A 30 8.13 -8.91 -15.30
CA LYS A 30 8.04 -10.36 -15.06
C LYS A 30 6.82 -10.71 -14.20
N GLY A 31 6.06 -11.70 -14.65
CA GLY A 31 4.89 -12.21 -13.93
C GLY A 31 3.55 -11.65 -14.42
N ILE A 32 3.55 -10.61 -15.26
CA ILE A 32 2.32 -10.16 -15.93
C ILE A 32 1.91 -11.17 -17.01
N LYS A 33 0.62 -11.52 -17.04
CA LYS A 33 0.02 -12.42 -18.04
C LYS A 33 -0.89 -11.69 -19.01
N THR A 34 -1.79 -10.86 -18.50
CA THR A 34 -2.71 -10.07 -19.31
C THR A 34 -2.75 -8.63 -18.85
N ILE A 35 -2.91 -7.71 -19.81
CA ILE A 35 -3.06 -6.28 -19.61
C ILE A 35 -4.31 -5.86 -20.39
N GLU A 36 -5.29 -5.35 -19.69
CA GLU A 36 -6.52 -4.78 -20.24
C GLU A 36 -6.54 -3.29 -19.90
N VAL A 37 -6.78 -2.45 -20.90
CA VAL A 37 -6.79 -1.00 -20.73
C VAL A 37 -8.18 -0.50 -21.10
N ASP A 38 -8.80 0.24 -20.19
CA ASP A 38 -10.01 1.00 -20.44
C ASP A 38 -9.63 2.48 -20.51
N LEU A 39 -9.46 2.99 -21.73
CA LEU A 39 -9.14 4.38 -21.99
C LEU A 39 -10.24 5.34 -21.51
N LYS A 40 -11.52 4.93 -21.55
CA LYS A 40 -12.62 5.82 -21.16
C LYS A 40 -12.67 6.00 -19.65
N ALA A 41 -12.38 4.94 -18.91
CA ALA A 41 -12.37 4.95 -17.46
C ALA A 41 -10.99 5.30 -16.87
N GLU A 42 -9.95 5.44 -17.70
CA GLU A 42 -8.56 5.63 -17.27
C GLU A 42 -8.06 4.50 -16.35
N LEU A 43 -8.44 3.26 -16.67
CA LEU A 43 -8.16 2.07 -15.86
C LEU A 43 -7.28 1.08 -16.60
N VAL A 44 -6.34 0.48 -15.86
CA VAL A 44 -5.45 -0.58 -16.35
C VAL A 44 -5.61 -1.79 -15.44
N SER A 45 -6.16 -2.86 -15.98
CA SER A 45 -6.33 -4.15 -15.30
C SER A 45 -5.22 -5.10 -15.68
N ILE A 46 -4.55 -5.63 -14.68
CA ILE A 46 -3.38 -6.49 -14.85
C ILE A 46 -3.67 -7.81 -14.16
N THR A 47 -3.63 -8.90 -14.93
CA THR A 47 -3.65 -10.25 -14.35
C THR A 47 -2.26 -10.85 -14.40
N GLY A 48 -1.76 -11.32 -13.27
CA GLY A 48 -0.42 -11.87 -13.18
C GLY A 48 -0.01 -12.24 -11.77
N THR A 49 1.27 -12.49 -11.58
CA THR A 49 1.92 -12.70 -10.29
C THR A 49 2.89 -11.57 -9.94
N ALA A 50 2.83 -10.46 -10.69
CA ALA A 50 3.71 -9.32 -10.48
C ALA A 50 3.23 -8.49 -9.27
N PRO A 51 4.14 -8.10 -8.35
CA PRO A 51 3.84 -7.18 -7.26
C PRO A 51 3.22 -5.85 -7.74
N PRO A 52 2.11 -5.37 -7.14
CA PRO A 52 1.58 -4.04 -7.41
C PRO A 52 2.59 -2.90 -7.29
N SER A 53 3.51 -2.94 -6.32
CA SER A 53 4.55 -1.92 -6.16
C SER A 53 5.52 -1.90 -7.36
N GLN A 54 5.86 -3.06 -7.92
CA GLN A 54 6.67 -3.17 -9.13
C GLN A 54 5.94 -2.64 -10.35
N ILE A 55 4.63 -2.89 -10.45
CA ILE A 55 3.77 -2.36 -11.52
C ILE A 55 3.71 -0.83 -11.43
N VAL A 56 3.45 -0.28 -10.24
CA VAL A 56 3.41 1.18 -10.01
C VAL A 56 4.76 1.80 -10.36
N SER A 57 5.86 1.21 -9.90
CA SER A 57 7.22 1.70 -10.19
C SER A 57 7.52 1.68 -11.68
N ALA A 58 7.10 0.64 -12.41
CA ALA A 58 7.28 0.54 -13.85
C ALA A 58 6.48 1.62 -14.60
N LEU A 59 5.24 1.87 -14.19
CA LEU A 59 4.40 2.94 -14.76
C LEU A 59 4.98 4.33 -14.47
N GLN A 60 5.44 4.57 -13.24
CA GLN A 60 6.07 5.84 -12.86
C GLN A 60 7.38 6.07 -13.62
N ALA A 61 8.19 5.02 -13.81
CA ALA A 61 9.42 5.10 -14.60
C ALA A 61 9.17 5.43 -16.08
N SER A 62 7.99 5.13 -16.62
CA SER A 62 7.57 5.56 -17.97
C SER A 62 6.91 6.94 -18.00
N GLY A 63 6.92 7.66 -16.87
CA GLY A 63 6.35 9.00 -16.74
C GLY A 63 4.82 9.00 -16.55
N LYS A 64 4.22 7.84 -16.28
CA LYS A 64 2.79 7.69 -16.02
C LYS A 64 2.54 7.52 -14.53
N ASP A 65 1.68 8.36 -13.97
CA ASP A 65 1.27 8.17 -12.58
C ASP A 65 0.28 7.01 -12.47
N ALA A 66 0.36 6.23 -11.39
CA ALA A 66 -0.44 5.03 -11.21
C ALA A 66 -0.93 4.87 -9.77
N ILE A 67 -2.24 4.65 -9.61
CA ILE A 67 -2.87 4.43 -8.32
C ILE A 67 -3.46 3.02 -8.29
N LEU A 68 -2.96 2.16 -7.40
CA LEU A 68 -3.60 0.86 -7.15
C LEU A 68 -5.02 1.09 -6.59
N ARG A 69 -6.03 0.60 -7.29
CA ARG A 69 -7.44 0.65 -6.89
C ARG A 69 -7.89 -0.61 -6.15
N GLY A 70 -7.17 -1.74 -6.27
CA GLY A 70 -7.48 -3.05 -5.63
C GLY A 70 -7.77 -4.19 -6.62
N THR A 71 -8.59 -5.19 -6.24
CA THR A 71 -8.91 -6.40 -7.05
C THR A 71 -10.35 -6.49 -7.58
N GLY A 72 -11.25 -5.54 -7.28
CA GLY A 72 -12.63 -5.56 -7.78
C GLY A 72 -13.66 -6.18 -6.83
N ALA A 73 -13.23 -7.01 -5.88
CA ALA A 73 -14.13 -7.67 -4.93
C ALA A 73 -14.48 -6.78 -3.72
N PRO A 74 -15.69 -6.89 -3.14
CA PRO A 74 -16.06 -6.15 -1.94
C PRO A 74 -15.26 -6.63 -0.72
N ASN A 75 -14.96 -5.73 0.22
CA ASN A 75 -14.13 -6.00 1.42
C ASN A 75 -12.75 -6.64 1.13
N SER A 76 -12.21 -6.44 -0.08
CA SER A 76 -10.92 -7.02 -0.50
C SER A 76 -9.72 -6.10 -0.23
N ALA A 77 -9.95 -4.93 0.37
CA ALA A 77 -8.89 -3.96 0.60
C ALA A 77 -8.87 -3.48 2.05
N ALA A 78 -7.66 -3.22 2.55
CA ALA A 78 -7.44 -2.55 3.82
C ALA A 78 -6.29 -1.57 3.70
N VAL A 79 -6.26 -0.61 4.62
CA VAL A 79 -5.22 0.40 4.70
C VAL A 79 -4.81 0.58 6.15
N CYS A 80 -3.53 0.80 6.38
CA CYS A 80 -2.99 1.18 7.67
C CYS A 80 -2.13 2.43 7.48
N ILE A 81 -2.54 3.54 8.08
CA ILE A 81 -1.71 4.74 8.17
C ILE A 81 -0.82 4.57 9.39
N LEU A 82 0.49 4.67 9.20
CA LEU A 82 1.46 4.49 10.28
C LEU A 82 1.89 5.86 10.80
N GLU A 83 1.65 6.07 12.08
CA GLU A 83 1.93 7.32 12.78
C GLU A 83 2.96 7.10 13.89
N THR A 84 3.76 8.11 14.15
CA THR A 84 4.61 8.15 15.34
C THR A 84 3.83 8.74 16.53
N PHE A 85 4.03 8.14 17.70
CA PHE A 85 3.43 8.60 18.96
C PHE A 85 4.37 9.53 19.74
N ALA A 86 5.47 9.97 19.12
CA ALA A 86 6.37 10.93 19.74
C ALA A 86 5.68 12.29 19.95
N PRO A 87 5.87 12.93 21.11
CA PRO A 87 5.23 14.20 21.41
C PRO A 87 5.74 15.33 20.49
N ASN A 88 4.89 16.33 20.24
CA ASN A 88 5.22 17.58 19.53
C ASN A 88 5.61 17.44 18.05
N ILE A 89 5.05 16.45 17.35
CA ILE A 89 5.25 16.31 15.91
C ILE A 89 4.00 16.81 15.16
N ALA A 90 4.18 17.82 14.29
CA ALA A 90 3.09 18.44 13.54
C ALA A 90 2.50 17.54 12.44
N ASP A 91 3.34 16.77 11.73
CA ASP A 91 2.93 15.71 10.81
C ASP A 91 3.39 14.37 11.40
N PRO A 92 2.52 13.60 12.06
CA PRO A 92 2.88 12.33 12.69
C PRO A 92 2.98 11.17 11.69
N ILE A 93 2.56 11.35 10.43
CA ILE A 93 2.46 10.25 9.49
C ILE A 93 3.85 9.88 8.95
N ARG A 94 4.25 8.64 9.18
CA ARG A 94 5.55 8.08 8.80
C ARG A 94 5.44 6.90 7.84
N GLY A 95 4.24 6.46 7.51
CA GLY A 95 4.08 5.44 6.49
C GLY A 95 2.64 5.12 6.13
N LEU A 96 2.51 4.28 5.10
CA LEU A 96 1.26 3.78 4.59
C LEU A 96 1.43 2.32 4.20
N ALA A 97 0.62 1.44 4.78
CA ALA A 97 0.48 0.07 4.32
C ALA A 97 -0.83 -0.10 3.58
N ARG A 98 -0.75 -0.54 2.32
CA ARG A 98 -1.90 -0.90 1.49
C ARG A 98 -2.00 -2.42 1.45
N MET A 99 -3.19 -2.94 1.73
CA MET A 99 -3.47 -4.36 1.74
C MET A 99 -4.51 -4.67 0.70
N VAL A 100 -4.21 -5.61 -0.18
CA VAL A 100 -5.12 -6.02 -1.26
C VAL A 100 -5.21 -7.54 -1.25
N GLN A 101 -6.39 -8.03 -0.92
CA GLN A 101 -6.74 -9.44 -0.98
C GLN A 101 -6.92 -9.84 -2.44
N VAL A 102 -6.03 -10.71 -2.90
CA VAL A 102 -5.95 -11.18 -4.29
C VAL A 102 -6.52 -12.60 -4.47
N ALA A 103 -6.72 -13.34 -3.37
CA ALA A 103 -7.44 -14.61 -3.32
C ALA A 103 -8.12 -14.77 -1.94
N PRO A 104 -9.05 -15.72 -1.73
CA PRO A 104 -9.84 -15.82 -0.48
C PRO A 104 -9.03 -15.76 0.82
N ASN A 105 -7.83 -16.36 0.84
CA ASN A 105 -6.91 -16.35 1.96
C ASN A 105 -5.53 -15.83 1.54
N TYR A 106 -5.45 -14.88 0.60
CA TYR A 106 -4.16 -14.36 0.16
C TYR A 106 -4.21 -12.85 0.01
N THR A 107 -3.40 -12.17 0.80
CA THR A 107 -3.34 -10.71 0.85
C THR A 107 -1.92 -10.25 0.56
N ILE A 108 -1.84 -9.31 -0.38
CA ILE A 108 -0.64 -8.55 -0.67
C ILE A 108 -0.62 -7.35 0.27
N ILE A 109 0.54 -7.09 0.87
CA ILE A 109 0.78 -5.96 1.76
C ILE A 109 1.95 -5.17 1.18
N ASP A 110 1.65 -3.93 0.80
CA ASP A 110 2.61 -2.95 0.29
C ASP A 110 2.78 -1.85 1.33
N LEU A 111 3.90 -1.89 2.04
CA LEU A 111 4.28 -0.95 3.07
C LEU A 111 5.29 0.05 2.52
N THR A 112 4.98 1.34 2.64
CA THR A 112 5.89 2.45 2.37
C THR A 112 6.12 3.25 3.64
N LEU A 113 7.38 3.57 3.93
CA LEU A 113 7.82 4.36 5.09
C LEU A 113 8.55 5.63 4.61
N ARG A 114 8.41 6.70 5.38
CA ARG A 114 9.04 7.99 5.15
C ARG A 114 9.40 8.70 6.46
N GLY A 115 10.42 9.55 6.41
CA GLY A 115 10.79 10.40 7.55
C GLY A 115 11.25 9.62 8.78
N LEU A 116 11.73 8.40 8.58
CA LEU A 116 12.36 7.57 9.62
C LEU A 116 13.87 7.74 9.56
N ARG A 117 14.56 7.42 10.66
CA ARG A 117 16.02 7.40 10.69
C ARG A 117 16.56 6.25 9.84
N GLN A 118 17.77 6.42 9.31
CA GLN A 118 18.44 5.33 8.59
C GLN A 118 18.64 4.14 9.54
N GLY A 119 18.29 2.94 9.10
CA GLY A 119 18.48 1.72 9.89
C GLY A 119 17.55 0.59 9.49
N LYS A 120 17.64 -0.51 10.25
CA LYS A 120 16.78 -1.70 10.07
C LYS A 120 15.57 -1.65 10.99
N TYR A 121 14.40 -1.89 10.42
CA TYR A 121 13.13 -1.95 11.12
C TYR A 121 12.49 -3.32 10.97
N GLU A 122 11.68 -3.73 11.93
CA GLU A 122 10.85 -4.93 11.85
C GLU A 122 9.38 -4.54 11.74
N ALA A 123 8.72 -4.98 10.67
CA ALA A 123 7.31 -4.80 10.45
C ALA A 123 6.52 -6.01 10.95
N SER A 124 5.47 -5.77 11.72
CA SER A 124 4.59 -6.81 12.23
C SER A 124 3.13 -6.37 12.34
N ILE A 125 2.21 -7.32 12.23
CA ILE A 125 0.79 -7.17 12.56
C ILE A 125 0.57 -7.75 13.96
N ARG A 126 -0.16 -7.02 14.80
CA ARG A 126 -0.41 -7.35 16.20
C ARG A 126 -1.83 -7.87 16.38
N THR A 127 -2.12 -8.49 17.52
CA THR A 127 -3.44 -9.10 17.77
C THR A 127 -4.54 -8.09 18.07
N SER A 128 -4.21 -6.94 18.66
CA SER A 128 -5.14 -5.86 19.02
C SER A 128 -4.93 -4.61 18.16
N GLY A 129 -6.02 -3.92 17.84
CA GLY A 129 -6.02 -2.58 17.24
C GLY A 129 -5.99 -1.44 18.27
N ASP A 130 -5.80 -1.74 19.56
CA ASP A 130 -5.69 -0.72 20.61
C ASP A 130 -4.31 -0.06 20.60
N ILE A 131 -4.28 1.19 20.14
CA ILE A 131 -3.09 2.04 20.03
C ILE A 131 -3.02 3.13 21.11
N SER A 132 -3.83 3.03 22.17
CA SER A 132 -3.92 4.05 23.24
C SER A 132 -2.60 4.31 23.98
N GLU A 133 -1.75 3.28 24.13
CA GLU A 133 -0.41 3.41 24.71
C GLU A 133 0.70 2.99 23.73
N GLY A 134 0.54 3.35 22.45
CA GLY A 134 1.49 2.99 21.39
C GLY A 134 1.55 1.48 21.19
N SER A 135 2.75 0.91 20.96
CA SER A 135 2.87 -0.54 20.70
C SER A 135 2.54 -1.42 21.92
N LYS A 136 2.46 -0.87 23.13
CA LYS A 136 2.26 -1.62 24.38
C LYS A 136 0.89 -2.28 24.48
N THR A 137 -0.16 -1.60 24.02
CA THR A 137 -1.57 -2.05 24.07
C THR A 137 -2.00 -2.87 22.85
N THR A 138 -1.10 -3.02 21.86
CA THR A 138 -1.40 -3.75 20.62
C THR A 138 -1.47 -5.27 20.77
N GLY A 139 -1.19 -5.81 21.97
CA GLY A 139 -1.15 -7.25 22.20
C GLY A 139 0.11 -7.90 21.59
N SER A 140 0.11 -9.22 21.40
CA SER A 140 1.23 -9.97 20.80
C SER A 140 1.27 -9.85 19.28
N VAL A 141 2.35 -10.35 18.65
CA VAL A 141 2.37 -10.53 17.18
C VAL A 141 1.27 -11.52 16.78
N PHE A 142 0.58 -11.26 15.67
CA PHE A 142 -0.48 -12.10 15.12
C PHE A 142 0.09 -13.40 14.49
N GLY A 143 0.63 -14.27 15.35
CA GLY A 143 1.29 -15.52 14.96
C GLY A 143 2.40 -15.32 13.92
N GLU A 144 2.66 -16.35 13.12
CA GLU A 144 3.62 -16.27 12.03
C GLU A 144 3.14 -15.38 10.87
N LEU A 145 1.82 -15.31 10.64
CA LEU A 145 1.22 -14.49 9.59
C LEU A 145 1.46 -12.99 9.82
N GLY A 146 1.54 -12.58 11.09
CA GLY A 146 1.80 -11.21 11.48
C GLY A 146 3.27 -10.80 11.44
N ARG A 147 4.23 -11.72 11.23
CA ARG A 147 5.64 -11.34 11.05
C ARG A 147 5.84 -10.95 9.60
N LEU A 148 5.88 -9.65 9.28
CA LEU A 148 5.99 -9.20 7.89
C LEU A 148 7.44 -9.25 7.39
N GLY A 149 8.40 -8.90 8.25
CA GLY A 149 9.82 -9.02 7.96
C GLY A 149 10.59 -7.75 8.27
N GLU A 150 11.83 -7.71 7.80
CA GLU A 150 12.73 -6.55 7.96
C GLU A 150 12.53 -5.54 6.83
N VAL A 151 12.56 -4.26 7.20
CA VAL A 151 12.50 -3.11 6.30
C VAL A 151 13.79 -2.32 6.49
N GLU A 152 14.51 -2.07 5.39
CA GLU A 152 15.69 -1.21 5.41
C GLU A 152 15.28 0.21 5.04
N VAL A 153 15.58 1.16 5.93
CA VAL A 153 15.35 2.59 5.69
C VAL A 153 16.66 3.23 5.25
N GLY A 154 16.62 3.88 4.09
CA GLY A 154 17.75 4.55 3.48
C GLY A 154 18.11 5.88 4.15
N LYS A 155 19.19 6.51 3.66
CA LYS A 155 19.64 7.84 4.11
C LYS A 155 18.64 8.96 3.81
N ASP A 156 17.77 8.74 2.83
CA ASP A 156 16.66 9.62 2.48
C ASP A 156 15.46 9.48 3.44
N GLY A 157 15.57 8.61 4.44
CA GLY A 157 14.53 8.33 5.42
C GLY A 157 13.34 7.57 4.85
N LYS A 158 13.50 6.95 3.68
CA LYS A 158 12.47 6.14 3.02
C LYS A 158 12.80 4.66 3.12
N GLY A 159 11.77 3.85 3.22
CA GLY A 159 11.88 2.39 3.22
C GLY A 159 10.60 1.78 2.70
N GLY A 160 10.67 0.53 2.28
CA GLY A 160 9.49 -0.16 1.78
C GLY A 160 9.60 -1.66 1.97
N LEU A 161 8.44 -2.29 2.14
CA LEU A 161 8.33 -3.72 2.25
C LEU A 161 7.11 -4.18 1.45
N PHE A 162 7.36 -5.10 0.54
CA PHE A 162 6.32 -5.74 -0.23
C PHE A 162 6.28 -7.22 0.15
N VAL A 163 5.17 -7.66 0.74
CA VAL A 163 5.03 -9.03 1.22
C VAL A 163 3.65 -9.60 0.95
N GLU A 164 3.61 -10.91 0.91
CA GLU A 164 2.40 -11.68 0.65
C GLU A 164 2.10 -12.56 1.86
N ARG A 165 0.85 -12.62 2.30
CA ARG A 165 0.45 -13.42 3.46
C ARG A 165 -0.79 -14.23 3.13
N GLU A 166 -0.78 -15.49 3.57
CA GLU A 166 -1.91 -16.41 3.46
C GLU A 166 -2.99 -16.07 4.51
N VAL A 167 -3.57 -14.88 4.40
CA VAL A 167 -4.55 -14.32 5.32
C VAL A 167 -5.58 -13.51 4.54
N SER A 168 -6.84 -13.50 5.00
CA SER A 168 -7.86 -12.63 4.41
C SER A 168 -7.75 -11.20 4.97
N VAL A 169 -8.18 -10.20 4.21
CA VAL A 169 -8.25 -8.80 4.68
C VAL A 169 -9.17 -8.69 5.89
N LEU A 170 -10.27 -9.45 5.93
CA LEU A 170 -11.20 -9.46 7.06
C LEU A 170 -10.54 -9.89 8.37
N ASP A 171 -9.60 -10.84 8.31
CA ASP A 171 -8.84 -11.27 9.49
C ASP A 171 -7.80 -10.23 9.95
N LEU A 172 -7.40 -9.31 9.07
CA LEU A 172 -6.45 -8.23 9.37
C LEU A 172 -7.13 -6.97 9.90
N VAL A 173 -8.34 -6.66 9.43
CA VAL A 173 -9.08 -5.45 9.81
C VAL A 173 -9.36 -5.43 11.32
N GLY A 174 -9.14 -4.26 11.94
CA GLY A 174 -9.33 -4.04 13.37
C GLY A 174 -8.11 -4.44 14.22
N ARG A 175 -7.07 -5.00 13.61
CA ARG A 175 -5.75 -5.19 14.22
C ARG A 175 -4.89 -3.94 14.02
N SER A 176 -3.68 -3.94 14.58
CA SER A 176 -2.69 -2.90 14.32
C SER A 176 -1.47 -3.44 13.58
N MET A 177 -0.84 -2.57 12.79
CA MET A 177 0.50 -2.79 12.27
C MET A 177 1.49 -1.96 13.10
N VAL A 178 2.63 -2.54 13.42
CA VAL A 178 3.74 -1.90 14.14
C VAL A 178 5.02 -2.09 13.33
N VAL A 179 5.75 -1.01 13.12
CA VAL A 179 7.09 -1.01 12.55
C VAL A 179 8.05 -0.42 13.58
N LYS A 180 9.05 -1.20 13.98
CA LYS A 180 9.92 -0.86 15.11
C LYS A 180 11.40 -0.98 14.73
N SER A 181 12.22 -0.02 15.13
CA SER A 181 13.67 -0.07 14.91
C SER A 181 14.31 -1.25 15.64
N LYS A 182 15.17 -2.00 14.94
CA LYS A 182 15.97 -3.09 15.52
C LYS A 182 17.25 -2.60 16.20
N GLU A 183 17.74 -1.44 15.82
CA GLU A 183 18.99 -0.87 16.34
C GLU A 183 18.75 -0.19 17.69
N ASP A 184 17.78 0.72 17.72
CA ASP A 184 17.55 1.56 18.89
C ASP A 184 16.41 1.02 19.76
N GLY A 185 15.47 0.26 19.19
CA GLY A 185 14.30 -0.26 19.90
C GLY A 185 13.31 0.80 20.42
N GLU A 186 13.59 2.09 20.25
CA GLU A 186 12.76 3.19 20.73
C GLU A 186 11.89 3.82 19.64
N GLU A 187 12.39 3.90 18.41
CA GLU A 187 11.61 4.44 17.30
C GLU A 187 10.60 3.39 16.81
N GLU A 188 9.33 3.70 17.00
CA GLU A 188 8.21 2.91 16.53
C GLU A 188 7.17 3.78 15.84
N VAL A 189 6.55 3.20 14.82
CA VAL A 189 5.39 3.76 14.15
C VAL A 189 4.34 2.68 14.02
N LEU A 190 3.09 3.05 14.24
CA LEU A 190 2.00 2.09 14.27
C LEU A 190 0.68 2.71 13.83
N GLY A 191 -0.30 1.86 13.55
CA GLY A 191 -1.63 2.29 13.18
C GLY A 191 -2.62 1.13 13.15
N VAL A 192 -3.90 1.46 13.11
CA VAL A 192 -4.98 0.47 12.98
C VAL A 192 -5.18 0.12 11.50
N ILE A 193 -5.32 -1.17 11.23
CA ILE A 193 -5.70 -1.68 9.92
C ILE A 193 -7.20 -1.44 9.75
N ALA A 194 -7.54 -0.45 8.94
CA ALA A 194 -8.91 -0.08 8.62
C ALA A 194 -9.36 -0.73 7.31
N ARG A 195 -10.66 -0.94 7.17
CA ARG A 195 -11.25 -1.31 5.88
C ARG A 195 -10.97 -0.21 4.88
N SER A 196 -10.55 -0.59 3.69
CA SER A 196 -10.51 0.28 2.53
C SER A 196 -11.59 -0.18 1.57
N ALA A 197 -12.18 0.77 0.86
CA ALA A 197 -13.06 0.43 -0.24
C ALA A 197 -12.32 -0.44 -1.26
N GLY A 198 -12.98 -1.49 -1.72
CA GLY A 198 -12.58 -2.18 -2.94
C GLY A 198 -12.66 -1.25 -4.15
N VAL A 199 -12.09 -1.69 -5.27
CA VAL A 199 -11.98 -0.96 -6.55
C VAL A 199 -13.26 -0.26 -7.04
N TRP A 200 -14.43 -0.74 -6.63
CA TRP A 200 -15.75 -0.25 -7.05
C TRP A 200 -16.63 0.19 -5.87
N GLU A 201 -16.10 0.22 -4.66
CA GLU A 201 -16.84 0.67 -3.47
C GLU A 201 -16.59 2.17 -3.18
N ASN A 202 -15.65 2.81 -3.87
CA ASN A 202 -15.33 4.22 -3.68
C ASN A 202 -15.06 4.94 -5.00
N ASP A 203 -16.15 5.41 -5.60
CA ASP A 203 -16.17 6.35 -6.73
C ASP A 203 -15.96 7.81 -6.29
N LYS A 204 -15.42 8.05 -5.09
CA LYS A 204 -15.07 9.42 -4.66
C LYS A 204 -13.98 9.98 -5.56
N THR A 205 -14.40 10.72 -6.57
CA THR A 205 -13.54 11.58 -7.39
C THR A 205 -13.03 12.76 -6.57
N VAL A 206 -13.82 13.17 -5.57
CA VAL A 206 -13.56 14.26 -4.63
C VAL A 206 -13.70 13.75 -3.20
N CYS A 207 -12.70 14.04 -2.36
CA CYS A 207 -12.72 13.70 -0.95
C CYS A 207 -13.59 14.70 -0.18
N SER A 208 -14.62 14.24 0.53
CA SER A 208 -15.53 15.13 1.28
C SER A 208 -14.87 15.88 2.45
N CYS A 209 -13.72 15.40 2.93
CA CYS A 209 -12.99 16.05 4.02
C CYS A 209 -12.16 17.25 3.55
N SER A 210 -11.62 17.20 2.34
CA SER A 210 -10.73 18.22 1.78
C SER A 210 -11.38 19.03 0.65
N GLY A 211 -12.43 18.52 0.02
CA GLY A 211 -13.03 19.04 -1.21
C GLY A 211 -12.15 18.87 -2.45
N LYS A 212 -11.00 18.18 -2.33
CA LYS A 212 -10.02 18.01 -3.40
C LYS A 212 -10.27 16.73 -4.17
N SER A 213 -9.90 16.75 -5.44
CA SER A 213 -9.87 15.56 -6.28
C SER A 213 -8.78 14.59 -5.82
N LEU A 214 -8.94 13.30 -6.15
CA LEU A 214 -7.92 12.28 -5.87
C LEU A 214 -6.53 12.64 -6.43
N TRP A 215 -6.49 13.33 -7.57
CA TRP A 215 -5.24 13.76 -8.21
C TRP A 215 -4.59 14.93 -7.46
N GLU A 216 -5.39 15.87 -6.94
CA GLU A 216 -4.90 16.96 -6.10
C GLU A 216 -4.38 16.44 -4.76
N GLU A 217 -5.11 15.54 -4.10
CA GLU A 217 -4.61 14.89 -2.87
C GLU A 217 -3.36 14.07 -3.16
N ARG A 218 -3.30 13.38 -4.30
CA ARG A 218 -2.11 12.63 -4.69
C ARG A 218 -0.92 13.55 -4.92
N LYS A 219 -1.08 14.67 -5.61
CA LYS A 219 0.00 15.64 -5.82
C LYS A 219 0.53 16.16 -4.48
N GLU A 220 -0.36 16.50 -3.55
CA GLU A 220 0.04 16.93 -2.20
C GLU A 220 0.72 15.80 -1.42
N ASN A 221 0.24 14.57 -1.55
CA ASN A 221 0.82 13.40 -0.91
C ASN A 221 2.20 13.08 -1.49
N VAL A 222 2.42 13.23 -2.81
CA VAL A 222 3.72 13.09 -3.47
C VAL A 222 4.67 14.22 -3.04
N GLU A 223 4.21 15.47 -2.98
CA GLU A 223 4.99 16.60 -2.47
C GLU A 223 5.40 16.40 -1.01
N LYS A 224 4.54 15.75 -0.22
CA LYS A 224 4.84 15.34 1.16
C LYS A 224 5.67 14.04 1.23
N GLY A 225 5.84 13.30 0.13
CA GLY A 225 6.59 12.04 0.08
C GLY A 225 5.88 10.83 0.67
N MET A 226 4.54 10.82 0.68
CA MET A 226 3.68 9.69 1.09
C MET A 226 3.52 8.62 0.00
N VAL A 227 3.88 8.93 -1.24
CA VAL A 227 3.81 8.08 -2.43
C VAL A 227 5.05 8.30 -3.29
#